data_AF-E6XIN6-F1
#
_entry.id   AF-E6XIN6-F1
#
_cell.length_a   1.000
_cell.length_b   1.000
_cell.length_c   1.000
_cell.angle_alpha   90.00
_cell.angle_beta   90.00
_cell.angle_gamma   90.00
#
_symmetry.space_group_name_H-M   'P 1'
#
loop_
_entity.id
_entity.type
_entity.pdbx_description
1 polymer ?
#
loop_
_entity_poly.entity_id
_entity_poly.type
_entity_poly.pdbx_seq_one_letter_code
_entity_poly.pdbx_strand_id
1 'polypeptide(L)'
;MAKKGFFSWFRKDKSQDEVVAETPVVTPTQDTADATERLAQQEQAEVQLAIEVEAHAEKQAAEQLTAEQAQVKAEAEQFALEHARIEALDFAKQQAEATRLATEQLRAEKHAAEALAVAQLAAEQRIVEQLAAQQLAAEKAAAEQLAQAETAQAIEPAVELQPEPQERPVKEGLFARLKRGLMRTSENIGSGFIGLFRGKKIDDDLFEELEEQLLIADVGVETTTRLINKLTEHASRKQLKDAEALYDLLRDELQKTLDPVAIPLVPNNANGPFVILMVGVNGVGKTTTIGKLAKQYQSQGKSVMLAAGDTFRAAAVEQLQVWGQRNDITVVAQHTGADSASVLFDALQAAKARKVDVLIADTAGRLQNKAHLMEELKKVVRVMKKLDPEAPHEVMLTLDASTGQNAISQAQLFQEAVGVTGLTISKLDGTAKGGVVFAIADKFNIPIRYIGVGEQIDDLRTFNSKEFIDALFTQEKADN
;
A
#
# COMPACT_ATOMS: atom_id res chain seq x y z
N MET A 1 3.47 -47.36 -23.82
CA MET A 1 3.95 -48.72 -24.15
C MET A 1 3.12 -49.25 -25.30
N ALA A 2 3.74 -49.51 -26.44
CA ALA A 2 3.09 -50.08 -27.61
C ALA A 2 2.95 -51.61 -27.47
N LYS A 3 1.81 -52.16 -27.93
CA LYS A 3 1.54 -53.56 -28.34
C LYS A 3 0.03 -53.68 -28.61
N LYS A 4 -0.49 -54.49 -29.53
CA LYS A 4 -0.04 -55.10 -30.79
C LYS A 4 -1.31 -55.82 -31.31
N GLY A 5 -1.51 -55.81 -32.63
CA GLY A 5 -2.14 -56.91 -33.37
C GLY A 5 -3.65 -56.89 -33.57
N PHE A 6 -4.21 -57.58 -34.56
CA PHE A 6 -3.66 -58.16 -35.80
C PHE A 6 -4.89 -58.66 -36.60
N PHE A 7 -4.86 -58.44 -37.91
CA PHE A 7 -5.51 -59.22 -38.98
C PHE A 7 -7.03 -59.10 -39.28
N SER A 8 -7.25 -58.53 -40.47
CA SER A 8 -8.40 -58.72 -41.33
C SER A 8 -8.35 -60.10 -42.00
N TRP A 9 -9.49 -60.78 -42.11
CA TRP A 9 -9.65 -61.96 -42.94
C TRP A 9 -10.95 -61.81 -43.72
N PHE A 10 -10.87 -61.66 -45.05
CA PHE A 10 -11.77 -62.23 -46.06
C PHE A 10 -11.37 -61.70 -47.45
N ARG A 11 -10.72 -62.56 -48.26
CA ARG A 11 -10.65 -62.35 -49.71
C ARG A 11 -10.54 -63.71 -50.42
N LYS A 12 -11.68 -64.08 -51.01
CA LYS A 12 -11.88 -64.57 -52.38
C LYS A 12 -10.87 -65.62 -52.86
N ASP A 13 -11.33 -66.87 -52.91
CA ASP A 13 -10.70 -67.90 -53.74
C ASP A 13 -11.57 -68.21 -54.96
N LYS A 14 -10.89 -68.35 -56.09
CA LYS A 14 -11.40 -68.68 -57.42
C LYS A 14 -10.86 -70.07 -57.74
N SER A 15 -11.72 -71.02 -58.08
CA SER A 15 -11.30 -72.20 -58.83
C SER A 15 -12.28 -72.46 -59.97
N GLN A 16 -11.73 -72.51 -61.18
CA GLN A 16 -12.27 -73.20 -62.34
C GLN A 16 -11.45 -74.47 -62.51
N ASP A 17 -12.09 -75.62 -62.77
CA ASP A 17 -11.86 -76.38 -63.99
C ASP A 17 -12.87 -77.53 -64.14
N GLU A 18 -13.05 -77.91 -65.40
CA GLU A 18 -14.16 -78.60 -66.07
C GLU A 18 -14.38 -80.07 -65.70
N VAL A 19 -15.62 -80.57 -65.85
CA VAL A 19 -15.89 -81.87 -66.52
C VAL A 19 -17.24 -81.80 -67.26
N VAL A 20 -17.20 -82.13 -68.55
CA VAL A 20 -18.32 -82.31 -69.49
C VAL A 20 -19.04 -83.64 -69.23
N ALA A 21 -20.37 -83.66 -69.21
CA ALA A 21 -21.15 -84.86 -69.53
C ALA A 21 -22.54 -84.51 -70.06
N GLU A 22 -22.85 -85.00 -71.25
CA GLU A 22 -24.17 -84.96 -71.89
C GLU A 22 -25.19 -85.83 -71.14
N THR A 23 -26.45 -85.36 -71.20
CA THR A 23 -27.69 -85.95 -70.66
C THR A 23 -27.99 -87.38 -71.14
N PRO A 24 -28.91 -88.09 -70.47
CA PRO A 24 -30.16 -88.34 -71.17
C PRO A 24 -31.42 -87.99 -70.39
N VAL A 25 -32.47 -87.83 -71.20
CA VAL A 25 -33.77 -87.23 -70.95
C VAL A 25 -34.73 -88.23 -70.29
N VAL A 26 -35.24 -87.82 -69.13
CA VAL A 26 -36.59 -87.92 -68.53
C VAL A 26 -37.65 -88.78 -69.26
N THR A 27 -38.38 -89.59 -68.48
CA THR A 27 -39.87 -89.57 -68.44
C THR A 27 -40.41 -90.16 -67.13
N PRO A 28 -41.09 -89.38 -66.26
CA PRO A 28 -41.99 -89.92 -65.25
C PRO A 28 -43.44 -89.90 -65.77
N THR A 29 -44.20 -90.91 -65.39
CA THR A 29 -45.64 -91.05 -65.62
C THR A 29 -46.46 -90.15 -64.68
N GLN A 30 -47.67 -89.76 -65.11
CA GLN A 30 -48.49 -88.69 -64.54
C GLN A 30 -48.93 -88.85 -63.06
N ASP A 31 -48.77 -90.02 -62.42
CA ASP A 31 -49.13 -90.24 -61.02
C ASP A 31 -48.00 -89.96 -60.00
N THR A 32 -46.75 -89.81 -60.44
CA THR A 32 -45.64 -89.44 -59.54
C THR A 32 -45.41 -87.93 -59.48
N ALA A 33 -45.87 -87.16 -60.47
CA ALA A 33 -45.70 -85.70 -60.50
C ALA A 33 -46.48 -84.99 -59.37
N ASP A 34 -47.74 -85.37 -59.13
CA ASP A 34 -48.62 -84.74 -58.13
C ASP A 34 -48.23 -85.09 -56.67
N ALA A 35 -47.74 -86.31 -56.42
CA ALA A 35 -47.22 -86.69 -55.10
C ALA A 35 -45.88 -86.02 -54.76
N THR A 36 -45.01 -85.84 -55.77
CA THR A 36 -43.70 -85.20 -55.59
C THR A 36 -43.85 -83.67 -55.45
N GLU A 37 -44.79 -83.04 -56.17
CA GLU A 37 -45.13 -81.62 -55.98
C GLU A 37 -45.74 -81.34 -54.62
N ARG A 38 -46.60 -82.19 -54.08
CA ARG A 38 -47.18 -82.01 -52.73
C ARG A 38 -46.14 -82.17 -51.63
N LEU A 39 -45.24 -83.15 -51.72
CA LEU A 39 -44.12 -83.32 -50.78
C LEU A 39 -43.16 -82.12 -50.84
N ALA A 40 -42.84 -81.63 -52.05
CA ALA A 40 -41.99 -80.45 -52.23
C ALA A 40 -42.65 -79.16 -51.69
N GLN A 41 -43.96 -78.98 -51.88
CA GLN A 41 -44.70 -77.86 -51.30
C GLN A 41 -44.78 -77.94 -49.77
N GLN A 42 -44.89 -79.15 -49.22
CA GLN A 42 -44.94 -79.37 -47.78
C GLN A 42 -43.56 -79.15 -47.13
N GLU A 43 -42.47 -79.62 -47.73
CA GLU A 43 -41.10 -79.29 -47.31
C GLU A 43 -40.80 -77.79 -47.44
N GLN A 44 -41.24 -77.14 -48.52
CA GLN A 44 -41.09 -75.69 -48.67
C GLN A 44 -41.86 -74.91 -47.59
N ALA A 45 -43.07 -75.35 -47.25
CA ALA A 45 -43.86 -74.73 -46.18
C ALA A 45 -43.22 -74.94 -44.80
N GLU A 46 -42.66 -76.12 -44.51
CA GLU A 46 -41.94 -76.39 -43.26
C GLU A 46 -40.65 -75.58 -43.14
N VAL A 47 -39.87 -75.48 -44.22
CA VAL A 47 -38.67 -74.62 -44.26
C VAL A 47 -39.04 -73.15 -44.07
N GLN A 48 -40.12 -72.68 -44.69
CA GLN A 48 -40.57 -71.31 -44.55
C GLN A 48 -41.09 -71.00 -43.14
N LEU A 49 -41.82 -71.93 -42.52
CA LEU A 49 -42.22 -71.83 -41.11
C LEU A 49 -41.01 -71.81 -40.17
N ALA A 50 -40.00 -72.64 -40.43
CA ALA A 50 -38.76 -72.66 -39.63
C ALA A 50 -37.99 -71.33 -39.73
N ILE A 51 -37.90 -70.74 -40.92
CA ILE A 51 -37.29 -69.42 -41.14
C ILE A 51 -38.07 -68.33 -40.39
N GLU A 52 -39.40 -68.36 -40.40
CA GLU A 52 -40.22 -67.38 -39.67
C GLU A 52 -40.08 -67.52 -38.15
N VAL A 53 -39.99 -68.75 -37.63
CA VAL A 53 -39.76 -68.99 -36.20
C VAL A 53 -38.37 -68.52 -35.77
N GLU A 54 -37.34 -68.78 -36.58
CA GLU A 54 -35.97 -68.32 -36.32
C GLU A 54 -35.89 -66.78 -36.37
N ALA A 55 -36.48 -66.15 -37.39
CA ALA A 55 -36.52 -64.70 -37.50
C ALA A 55 -37.29 -64.04 -36.33
N HIS A 56 -38.37 -64.66 -35.85
CA HIS A 56 -39.10 -64.18 -34.69
C HIS A 56 -38.29 -64.34 -33.39
N ALA A 57 -37.57 -65.45 -33.23
CA ALA A 57 -36.69 -65.68 -32.10
C ALA A 57 -35.51 -64.69 -32.07
N GLU A 58 -34.88 -64.42 -33.22
CA GLU A 58 -33.82 -63.41 -33.35
C GLU A 58 -34.34 -62.00 -33.01
N LYS A 59 -35.54 -61.65 -33.49
CA LYS A 59 -36.16 -60.36 -33.18
C LYS A 59 -36.43 -60.22 -31.67
N GLN A 60 -36.95 -61.26 -31.02
CA GLN A 60 -37.18 -61.26 -29.57
C GLN A 60 -35.87 -61.16 -28.78
N ALA A 61 -34.81 -61.84 -29.22
CA ALA A 61 -33.49 -61.75 -28.59
C ALA A 61 -32.88 -60.35 -28.74
N ALA A 62 -33.03 -59.70 -29.90
CA ALA A 62 -32.59 -58.33 -30.12
C ALA A 62 -33.38 -57.31 -29.27
N GLU A 63 -34.70 -57.49 -29.14
CA GLU A 63 -35.54 -56.66 -28.26
C GLU A 63 -35.17 -56.84 -26.77
N GLN A 64 -34.84 -58.06 -26.33
CA GLN A 64 -34.37 -58.30 -24.97
C GLN A 64 -33.00 -57.67 -24.69
N LEU A 65 -32.03 -57.82 -25.60
CA LEU A 65 -30.70 -57.20 -25.46
C LEU A 65 -30.78 -55.68 -25.42
N THR A 66 -31.64 -55.06 -26.23
CA THR A 66 -31.83 -53.61 -26.22
C THR A 66 -32.51 -53.12 -24.93
N ALA A 67 -33.47 -53.86 -24.40
CA ALA A 67 -34.08 -53.56 -23.11
C ALA A 67 -33.08 -53.68 -21.95
N GLU A 68 -32.25 -54.73 -21.94
CA GLU A 68 -31.23 -54.94 -20.91
C GLU A 68 -30.15 -53.84 -20.95
N GLN A 69 -29.68 -53.47 -22.15
CA GLN A 69 -28.75 -52.36 -22.33
C GLN A 69 -29.34 -51.01 -21.87
N ALA A 70 -30.63 -50.76 -22.14
CA ALA A 70 -31.30 -49.56 -21.66
C ALA A 70 -31.41 -49.52 -20.14
N GLN A 71 -31.66 -50.66 -19.50
CA GLN A 71 -31.72 -50.77 -18.05
C GLN A 71 -30.36 -50.53 -17.40
N VAL A 72 -29.29 -51.16 -17.89
CA VAL A 72 -27.91 -50.95 -17.39
C VAL A 72 -27.49 -49.49 -17.53
N LYS A 73 -27.85 -48.84 -18.63
CA LYS A 73 -27.58 -47.42 -18.84
C LYS A 73 -28.33 -46.53 -17.84
N ALA A 74 -29.61 -46.81 -17.60
CA ALA A 74 -30.41 -46.06 -16.64
C ALA A 74 -29.88 -46.19 -15.21
N GLU A 75 -29.45 -47.40 -14.80
CA GLU A 75 -28.84 -47.64 -13.49
C GLU A 75 -27.49 -46.91 -13.36
N ALA A 76 -26.66 -46.89 -14.41
CA ALA A 76 -25.41 -46.15 -14.42
C ALA A 76 -25.62 -44.62 -14.33
N GLU A 77 -26.64 -44.08 -15.01
CA GLU A 77 -27.00 -42.66 -14.92
C GLU A 77 -27.50 -42.29 -13.52
N GLN A 78 -28.32 -43.14 -12.89
CA GLN A 78 -28.77 -42.93 -11.51
C GLN A 78 -27.61 -42.95 -10.52
N PHE A 79 -26.68 -43.88 -10.67
CA PHE A 79 -25.47 -43.94 -9.83
C PHE A 79 -24.60 -42.69 -9.97
N ALA A 80 -24.41 -42.21 -11.20
CA ALA A 80 -23.65 -40.99 -11.46
C ALA A 80 -24.31 -39.74 -10.86
N LEU A 81 -25.64 -39.64 -10.93
CA LEU A 81 -26.41 -38.56 -10.32
C LEU A 81 -26.29 -38.55 -8.79
N GLU A 82 -26.38 -39.71 -8.15
CA GLU A 82 -26.26 -39.80 -6.69
C GLU A 82 -24.82 -39.50 -6.23
N HIS A 83 -23.81 -39.95 -6.96
CA HIS A 83 -22.41 -39.62 -6.65
C HIS A 83 -22.15 -38.11 -6.75
N ALA A 84 -22.62 -37.47 -7.82
CA ALA A 84 -22.49 -36.02 -8.00
C ALA A 84 -23.23 -35.24 -6.89
N ARG A 85 -24.36 -35.75 -6.41
CA ARG A 85 -25.11 -35.17 -5.29
C ARG A 85 -24.32 -35.26 -3.97
N ILE A 86 -23.68 -36.39 -3.70
CA ILE A 86 -22.85 -36.58 -2.49
C ILE A 86 -21.65 -35.63 -2.52
N GLU A 87 -20.95 -35.53 -3.65
CA GLU A 87 -19.83 -34.59 -3.80
C GLU A 87 -20.25 -33.12 -3.60
N ALA A 88 -21.39 -32.73 -4.17
CA ALA A 88 -21.92 -31.38 -4.00
C ALA A 88 -22.28 -31.08 -2.53
N LEU A 89 -22.83 -32.05 -1.80
CA LEU A 89 -23.14 -31.92 -0.37
C LEU A 89 -21.87 -31.79 0.48
N ASP A 90 -20.84 -32.59 0.19
CA ASP A 90 -19.58 -32.53 0.92
C ASP A 90 -18.83 -31.22 0.65
N PHE A 91 -18.83 -30.73 -0.58
CA PHE A 91 -18.29 -29.41 -0.91
C PHE A 91 -19.04 -28.28 -0.18
N ALA A 92 -20.37 -28.34 -0.13
CA ALA A 92 -21.19 -27.36 0.59
C ALA A 92 -20.90 -27.36 2.10
N LYS A 93 -20.72 -28.55 2.70
CA LYS A 93 -20.32 -28.68 4.12
C LYS A 93 -18.94 -28.06 4.37
N GLN A 94 -17.96 -28.33 3.51
CA GLN A 94 -16.61 -27.76 3.63
C GLN A 94 -16.62 -26.23 3.51
N GLN A 95 -17.40 -25.67 2.58
CA GLN A 95 -17.56 -24.20 2.49
C GLN A 95 -18.23 -23.61 3.72
N ALA A 96 -19.27 -24.25 4.26
CA ALA A 96 -19.95 -23.79 5.47
C ALA A 96 -19.01 -23.81 6.69
N GLU A 97 -18.21 -24.86 6.84
CA GLU A 97 -17.22 -24.98 7.91
C GLU A 97 -16.10 -23.94 7.79
N ALA A 98 -15.56 -23.74 6.58
CA ALA A 98 -14.57 -22.69 6.31
C ALA A 98 -15.09 -21.29 6.61
N THR A 99 -16.35 -21.01 6.24
CA THR A 99 -17.01 -19.72 6.54
C THR A 99 -17.20 -19.53 8.03
N ARG A 100 -17.58 -20.59 8.77
CA ARG A 100 -17.71 -20.55 10.23
C ARG A 100 -16.36 -20.25 10.90
N LEU A 101 -15.31 -20.96 10.51
CA LEU A 101 -13.96 -20.75 11.04
C LEU A 101 -13.44 -19.33 10.76
N ALA A 102 -13.65 -18.82 9.55
CA ALA A 102 -13.27 -17.44 9.21
C ALA A 102 -14.04 -16.41 10.05
N THR A 103 -15.33 -16.65 10.30
CA THR A 103 -16.16 -15.77 11.14
C THR A 103 -15.71 -15.79 12.60
N GLU A 104 -15.36 -16.97 13.13
CA GLU A 104 -14.82 -17.13 14.48
C GLU A 104 -13.46 -16.45 14.64
N GLN A 105 -12.57 -16.58 13.66
CA GLN A 105 -11.27 -15.88 13.64
C GLN A 105 -11.45 -14.37 13.63
N LEU A 106 -12.31 -13.85 12.76
CA LEU A 106 -12.57 -12.40 12.67
C LEU A 106 -13.17 -11.86 13.98
N ARG A 107 -14.03 -12.65 14.65
CA ARG A 107 -14.57 -12.29 15.96
C ARG A 107 -13.49 -12.29 17.05
N ALA A 108 -12.59 -13.28 17.04
CA ALA A 108 -11.47 -13.35 17.98
C ALA A 108 -10.49 -12.19 17.79
N GLU A 109 -10.17 -11.84 16.54
CA GLU A 109 -9.33 -10.69 16.20
C GLU A 109 -9.96 -9.37 16.65
N LYS A 110 -11.27 -9.20 16.43
CA LYS A 110 -12.00 -8.02 16.90
C LYS A 110 -11.94 -7.89 18.43
N HIS A 111 -12.17 -8.98 19.16
CA HIS A 111 -12.06 -8.97 20.62
C HIS A 111 -10.63 -8.67 21.10
N ALA A 112 -9.61 -9.21 20.44
CA ALA A 112 -8.21 -8.92 20.76
C ALA A 112 -7.86 -7.44 20.50
N ALA A 113 -8.35 -6.86 19.40
CA ALA A 113 -8.16 -5.45 19.07
C ALA A 113 -8.87 -4.52 20.08
N GLU A 114 -10.09 -4.86 20.48
CA GLU A 114 -10.82 -4.13 21.53
C GLU A 114 -10.07 -4.19 22.88
N ALA A 115 -9.57 -5.36 23.27
CA ALA A 115 -8.79 -5.52 24.49
C ALA A 115 -7.48 -4.69 24.48
N LEU A 116 -6.78 -4.65 23.34
CA LEU A 116 -5.58 -3.84 23.18
C LEU A 116 -5.88 -2.34 23.26
N ALA A 117 -6.99 -1.90 22.64
CA ALA A 117 -7.41 -0.50 22.69
C ALA A 117 -7.75 -0.05 24.13
N VAL A 118 -8.45 -0.90 24.90
CA VAL A 118 -8.74 -0.63 26.32
C VAL A 118 -7.44 -0.55 27.14
N ALA A 119 -6.49 -1.46 26.88
CA ALA A 119 -5.19 -1.44 27.56
C ALA A 119 -4.36 -0.18 27.25
N GLN A 120 -4.39 0.29 25.99
CA GLN A 120 -3.71 1.53 25.57
C GLN A 120 -4.32 2.76 26.23
N LEU A 121 -5.66 2.89 26.23
CA LEU A 121 -6.34 3.99 26.90
C LEU A 121 -6.04 4.01 28.41
N ALA A 122 -6.01 2.84 29.06
CA ALA A 122 -5.64 2.75 30.48
C ALA A 122 -4.16 3.14 30.73
N ALA A 123 -3.25 2.84 29.80
CA ALA A 123 -1.85 3.25 29.89
C ALA A 123 -1.68 4.76 29.70
N GLU A 124 -2.38 5.35 28.74
CA GLU A 124 -2.38 6.80 28.51
C GLU A 124 -2.93 7.57 29.72
N GLN A 125 -4.03 7.10 30.31
CA GLN A 125 -4.59 7.69 31.54
C GLN A 125 -3.58 7.69 32.69
N ARG A 126 -2.84 6.58 32.89
CA ARG A 126 -1.79 6.52 33.92
C ARG A 126 -0.66 7.51 33.67
N ILE A 127 -0.26 7.72 32.42
CA ILE A 127 0.78 8.70 32.06
C ILE A 127 0.28 10.12 32.38
N VAL A 128 -0.98 10.44 32.04
CA VAL A 128 -1.59 11.74 32.33
C VAL A 128 -1.69 11.97 33.85
N GLU A 129 -2.11 10.97 34.62
CA GLU A 129 -2.16 11.04 36.08
C GLU A 129 -0.76 11.23 36.69
N GLN A 130 0.26 10.53 36.19
CA GLN A 130 1.65 10.70 36.64
C GLN A 130 2.20 12.10 36.34
N LEU A 131 1.93 12.63 35.16
CA LEU A 131 2.36 13.98 34.77
C LEU A 131 1.67 15.04 35.63
N ALA A 132 0.36 14.90 35.89
CA ALA A 132 -0.38 15.80 36.78
C ALA A 132 0.16 15.75 38.22
N ALA A 133 0.49 14.56 38.73
CA ALA A 133 1.09 14.40 40.05
C ALA A 133 2.50 15.03 40.14
N GLN A 134 3.32 14.91 39.07
CA GLN A 134 4.63 15.54 38.99
C GLN A 134 4.53 17.07 38.95
N GLN A 135 3.58 17.63 38.20
CA GLN A 135 3.33 19.07 38.15
C GLN A 135 2.91 19.62 39.52
N LEU A 136 1.98 18.95 40.20
CA LEU A 136 1.55 19.36 41.54
C LEU A 136 2.70 19.28 42.56
N ALA A 137 3.57 18.27 42.45
CA ALA A 137 4.75 18.16 43.30
C ALA A 137 5.77 19.29 43.02
N ALA A 138 5.99 19.63 41.75
CA ALA A 138 6.87 20.73 41.35
C ALA A 138 6.33 22.09 41.83
N GLU A 139 5.02 22.33 41.72
CA GLU A 139 4.37 23.55 42.22
C GLU A 139 4.50 23.68 43.74
N LYS A 140 4.31 22.58 44.49
CA LYS A 140 4.52 22.58 45.95
C LYS A 140 5.97 22.84 46.32
N ALA A 141 6.92 22.21 45.63
CA ALA A 141 8.35 22.44 45.87
C ALA A 141 8.75 23.90 45.57
N ALA A 142 8.22 24.49 44.49
CA ALA A 142 8.43 25.90 44.16
C ALA A 142 7.83 26.83 45.22
N ALA A 143 6.61 26.53 45.72
CA ALA A 143 5.98 27.29 46.78
C ALA A 143 6.74 27.20 48.12
N GLU A 144 7.29 26.04 48.46
CA GLU A 144 8.14 25.86 49.65
C GLU A 144 9.46 26.62 49.52
N GLN A 145 10.07 26.65 48.34
CA GLN A 145 11.28 27.44 48.07
C GLN A 145 11.01 28.95 48.16
N LEU A 146 9.87 29.42 47.66
CA LEU A 146 9.43 30.82 47.80
C LEU A 146 9.20 31.20 49.27
N ALA A 147 8.54 30.34 50.05
CA ALA A 147 8.33 30.59 51.47
C ALA A 147 9.65 30.59 52.27
N GLN A 148 10.62 29.72 51.92
CA GLN A 148 11.94 29.71 52.55
C GLN A 148 12.78 30.95 52.16
N ALA A 149 12.64 31.43 50.92
CA ALA A 149 13.29 32.66 50.47
C ALA A 149 12.71 33.92 51.16
N GLU A 150 11.39 33.98 51.37
CA GLU A 150 10.74 35.07 52.12
C GLU A 150 11.16 35.08 53.60
N THR A 151 11.40 33.92 54.20
CA THR A 151 11.82 33.82 55.61
C THR A 151 13.31 34.18 55.80
N ALA A 152 14.13 34.04 54.75
CA ALA A 152 15.57 34.34 54.78
C ALA A 152 15.92 35.83 54.55
N GLN A 153 14.96 36.65 54.08
CA GLN A 153 15.19 38.08 53.74
C GLN A 153 14.79 39.09 54.83
N ALA A 154 14.47 38.64 56.05
CA ALA A 154 14.03 39.53 57.14
C ALA A 154 15.15 40.14 58.02
N ILE A 155 16.41 40.17 57.56
CA ILE A 155 17.52 40.82 58.30
C ILE A 155 18.31 41.77 57.38
N GLU A 156 18.10 43.07 57.61
CA GLU A 156 18.96 44.23 57.30
C GLU A 156 18.99 44.87 55.88
N PRO A 157 19.27 46.20 55.80
CA PRO A 157 18.45 47.12 55.01
C PRO A 157 19.05 47.62 53.68
N ALA A 158 18.12 48.01 52.81
CA ALA A 158 18.16 49.11 51.83
C ALA A 158 19.45 49.32 51.01
N VAL A 159 19.49 48.66 49.84
CA VAL A 159 20.13 49.23 48.65
C VAL A 159 19.14 49.13 47.48
N GLU A 160 18.91 50.29 46.88
CA GLU A 160 17.99 50.58 45.78
C GLU A 160 18.48 49.90 44.49
N LEU A 161 17.73 48.90 43.99
CA LEU A 161 17.92 48.33 42.65
C LEU A 161 16.57 48.17 41.96
N GLN A 162 16.54 48.68 40.72
CA GLN A 162 15.39 48.77 39.84
C GLN A 162 14.86 47.38 39.46
N PRO A 163 13.55 47.21 39.19
CA PRO A 163 12.97 45.91 38.88
C PRO A 163 13.43 45.43 37.49
N GLU A 164 14.07 44.25 37.45
CA GLU A 164 14.31 43.54 36.20
C GLU A 164 12.98 43.12 35.55
N PRO A 165 12.85 43.24 34.21
CA PRO A 165 11.65 42.80 33.52
C PRO A 165 11.60 41.26 33.50
N GLN A 166 10.51 40.68 34.01
CA GLN A 166 10.17 39.29 33.74
C GLN A 166 10.05 39.09 32.22
N GLU A 167 11.00 38.35 31.64
CA GLU A 167 11.00 37.98 30.24
C GLU A 167 9.80 37.06 29.95
N ARG A 168 8.87 37.56 29.14
CA ARG A 168 7.90 36.71 28.44
C ARG A 168 8.70 35.77 27.53
N PRO A 169 8.31 34.49 27.36
CA PRO A 169 9.03 33.60 26.45
C PRO A 169 9.02 34.24 25.06
N VAL A 170 10.22 34.61 24.59
CA VAL A 170 10.43 35.21 23.28
C VAL A 170 9.88 34.21 22.27
N LYS A 171 8.95 34.64 21.40
CA LYS A 171 8.52 33.81 20.27
C LYS A 171 9.75 33.56 19.41
N GLU A 172 10.37 32.41 19.59
CA GLU A 172 11.55 32.01 18.83
C GLU A 172 11.24 32.11 17.34
N GLY A 173 12.15 32.73 16.58
CA GLY A 173 11.99 32.94 15.15
C GLY A 173 11.86 31.62 14.38
N LEU A 174 11.19 31.66 13.22
CA LEU A 174 10.92 30.48 12.40
C LEU A 174 12.19 29.69 12.02
N PHE A 175 13.31 30.38 11.80
CA PHE A 175 14.61 29.76 11.54
C PHE A 175 15.18 29.05 12.78
N ALA A 176 15.01 29.62 13.98
CA ALA A 176 15.46 29.00 15.22
C ALA A 176 14.74 27.68 15.50
N ARG A 177 13.44 27.59 15.16
CA ARG A 177 12.67 26.34 15.25
C ARG A 177 13.16 25.28 14.26
N LEU A 178 13.45 25.67 13.02
CA LEU A 178 14.04 24.75 12.03
C LEU A 178 15.40 24.24 12.49
N LYS A 179 16.28 25.12 13.00
CA LYS A 179 17.57 24.72 13.57
C LYS A 179 17.37 23.71 14.70
N ARG A 180 16.45 23.97 15.65
CA ARG A 180 16.15 23.04 16.74
C ARG A 180 15.63 21.70 16.22
N GLY A 181 14.69 21.72 15.28
CA GLY A 181 14.14 20.52 14.67
C GLY A 181 15.13 19.76 13.79
N LEU A 182 16.31 20.29 13.52
CA LEU A 182 17.37 19.59 12.80
C LEU A 182 18.59 19.29 13.67
N MET A 183 18.58 19.70 14.94
CA MET A 183 19.73 19.64 15.85
C MET A 183 20.40 18.26 15.87
N ARG A 184 19.63 17.19 16.06
CA ARG A 184 20.13 15.81 16.08
C ARG A 184 20.76 15.39 14.74
N THR A 185 20.22 15.85 13.62
CA THR A 185 20.78 15.54 12.30
C THR A 185 22.01 16.40 12.02
N SER A 186 22.03 17.66 12.47
CA SER A 186 23.19 18.55 12.34
C SER A 186 24.40 18.03 13.12
N GLU A 187 24.19 17.37 14.25
CA GLU A 187 25.27 16.73 15.03
C GLU A 187 26.04 15.68 14.22
N ASN A 188 25.36 14.92 13.35
CA ASN A 188 25.98 13.88 12.51
C ASN A 188 26.47 14.40 11.15
N ILE A 189 25.78 15.40 10.59
CA ILE A 189 26.13 16.00 9.29
C ILE A 189 26.86 17.33 9.54
N GLY A 190 26.15 18.42 9.74
CA GLY A 190 26.75 19.76 9.69
C GLY A 190 27.81 20.05 10.73
N SER A 191 27.51 20.06 12.03
CA SER A 191 28.52 20.34 13.06
C SER A 191 29.48 19.16 13.26
N GLY A 192 29.00 17.92 13.05
CA GLY A 192 29.83 16.71 13.11
C GLY A 192 31.00 16.74 12.13
N PHE A 193 30.76 17.20 10.90
CA PHE A 193 31.80 17.31 9.88
C PHE A 193 32.86 18.37 10.18
N ILE A 194 32.56 19.42 10.94
CA ILE A 194 33.57 20.42 11.32
C ILE A 194 34.67 19.76 12.16
N GLY A 195 34.28 18.90 13.11
CA GLY A 195 35.23 18.13 13.91
C GLY A 195 36.06 17.17 13.06
N LEU A 196 35.44 16.56 12.05
CA LEU A 196 36.11 15.67 11.11
C LEU A 196 37.20 16.40 10.29
N PHE A 197 36.90 17.61 9.80
CA PHE A 197 37.80 18.38 8.95
C PHE A 197 38.89 19.14 9.72
N ARG A 198 38.70 19.42 11.02
CA ARG A 198 39.61 20.29 11.78
C ARG A 198 41.01 19.66 11.95
N GLY A 199 42.00 20.25 11.26
CA GLY A 199 43.41 19.88 11.39
C GLY A 199 43.83 18.58 10.70
N LYS A 200 42.91 17.94 9.96
CA LYS A 200 43.22 16.76 9.13
C LYS A 200 43.74 17.20 7.75
N LYS A 201 44.61 16.36 7.16
CA LYS A 201 45.00 16.51 5.76
C LYS A 201 43.89 15.94 4.88
N ILE A 202 43.80 16.45 3.67
CA ILE A 202 42.90 15.88 2.65
C ILE A 202 43.62 14.70 2.02
N ASP A 203 43.29 13.50 2.48
CA ASP A 203 43.78 12.21 2.03
C ASP A 203 42.62 11.22 1.87
N ASP A 204 42.92 10.00 1.40
CA ASP A 204 41.90 8.97 1.16
C ASP A 204 41.20 8.56 2.47
N ASP A 205 41.94 8.49 3.59
CA ASP A 205 41.40 8.19 4.92
C ASP A 205 40.31 9.20 5.34
N LEU A 206 40.51 10.50 5.08
CA LEU A 206 39.48 11.52 5.34
C LEU A 206 38.20 11.29 4.53
N PHE A 207 38.33 10.87 3.26
CA PHE A 207 37.17 10.62 2.40
C PHE A 207 36.41 9.36 2.84
N GLU A 208 37.11 8.32 3.29
CA GLU A 208 36.49 7.11 3.87
C GLU A 208 35.72 7.45 5.15
N GLU A 209 36.29 8.23 6.06
CA GLU A 209 35.59 8.68 7.27
C GLU A 209 34.36 9.55 6.94
N LEU A 210 34.47 10.44 5.94
CA LEU A 210 33.35 11.25 5.48
C LEU A 210 32.23 10.38 4.88
N GLU A 211 32.59 9.38 4.07
CA GLU A 211 31.65 8.42 3.51
C GLU A 211 30.90 7.67 4.62
N GLU A 212 31.61 7.15 5.62
CA GLU A 212 31.01 6.45 6.76
C GLU A 212 29.98 7.33 7.48
N GLN A 213 30.33 8.58 7.80
CA GLN A 213 29.44 9.49 8.50
C GLN A 213 28.19 9.85 7.67
N LEU A 214 28.33 10.06 6.36
CA LEU A 214 27.20 10.29 5.45
C LEU A 214 26.24 9.08 5.43
N LEU A 215 26.79 7.87 5.44
CA LEU A 215 26.00 6.64 5.51
C LEU A 215 25.29 6.48 6.85
N ILE A 216 25.95 6.77 7.98
CA ILE A 216 25.35 6.78 9.32
C ILE A 216 24.17 7.76 9.40
N ALA A 217 24.30 8.91 8.74
CA ALA A 217 23.25 9.92 8.67
C ALA A 217 22.10 9.57 7.70
N ASP A 218 22.10 8.37 7.10
CA ASP A 218 21.08 7.86 6.17
C ASP A 218 21.03 8.63 4.83
N VAL A 219 22.14 9.23 4.36
CA VAL A 219 22.23 9.88 3.04
C VAL A 219 22.11 8.89 1.88
N GLY A 220 22.37 7.60 2.14
CA GLY A 220 22.22 6.51 1.18
C GLY A 220 23.46 6.32 0.30
N VAL A 221 23.71 5.06 -0.08
CA VAL A 221 24.95 4.64 -0.76
C VAL A 221 25.18 5.39 -2.07
N GLU A 222 24.19 5.39 -2.97
CA GLU A 222 24.33 6.01 -4.30
C GLU A 222 24.63 7.52 -4.21
N THR A 223 23.90 8.23 -3.34
CA THR A 223 24.05 9.67 -3.10
C THR A 223 25.38 9.99 -2.45
N THR A 224 25.79 9.23 -1.44
CA THR A 224 27.10 9.38 -0.77
C THR A 224 28.24 9.14 -1.75
N THR A 225 28.24 8.03 -2.50
CA THR A 225 29.30 7.73 -3.47
C THR A 225 29.42 8.82 -4.53
N ARG A 226 28.30 9.36 -5.04
CA ARG A 226 28.36 10.51 -5.97
C ARG A 226 28.98 11.74 -5.30
N LEU A 227 28.59 12.03 -4.06
CA LEU A 227 29.07 13.18 -3.32
C LEU A 227 30.59 13.09 -3.09
N ILE A 228 31.08 11.95 -2.59
CA ILE A 228 32.51 11.69 -2.39
C ILE A 228 33.28 11.85 -3.70
N ASN A 229 32.83 11.20 -4.78
CA ASN A 229 33.49 11.31 -6.09
C ASN A 229 33.64 12.76 -6.57
N LYS A 230 32.58 13.58 -6.41
CA LYS A 230 32.62 15.00 -6.77
C LYS A 230 33.58 15.80 -5.89
N LEU A 231 33.62 15.50 -4.59
CA LEU A 231 34.52 16.17 -3.65
C LEU A 231 35.98 15.84 -3.95
N THR A 232 36.30 14.57 -4.20
CA THR A 232 37.65 14.11 -4.59
C THR A 232 38.09 14.73 -5.92
N GLU A 233 37.21 14.80 -6.91
CA GLU A 233 37.48 15.46 -8.20
C GLU A 233 37.79 16.96 -8.02
N HIS A 234 37.06 17.66 -7.15
CA HIS A 234 37.31 19.08 -6.89
C HIS A 234 38.58 19.32 -6.07
N ALA A 235 38.86 18.48 -5.07
CA ALA A 235 40.06 18.56 -4.25
C ALA A 235 41.33 18.40 -5.11
N SER A 236 41.35 17.41 -6.01
CA SER A 236 42.47 17.16 -6.92
C SER A 236 42.68 18.30 -7.93
N ARG A 237 41.60 18.85 -8.51
CA ARG A 237 41.67 19.92 -9.52
C ARG A 237 42.07 21.29 -8.97
N LYS A 238 41.57 21.66 -7.79
CA LYS A 238 41.79 23.00 -7.20
C LYS A 238 42.98 23.06 -6.25
N GLN A 239 43.69 21.96 -6.02
CA GLN A 239 44.70 21.84 -4.95
C GLN A 239 44.14 22.40 -3.64
N LEU A 240 42.93 21.97 -3.24
CA LEU A 240 42.38 22.37 -1.95
C LEU A 240 43.36 21.88 -0.88
N LYS A 241 44.04 22.83 -0.22
CA LYS A 241 45.00 22.54 0.86
C LYS A 241 44.35 22.65 2.24
N ASP A 242 43.09 23.03 2.29
CA ASP A 242 42.38 23.39 3.50
C ASP A 242 41.07 22.60 3.60
N ALA A 243 40.89 21.94 4.74
CA ALA A 243 39.73 21.14 5.06
C ALA A 243 38.48 22.02 5.32
N GLU A 244 38.64 23.30 5.67
CA GLU A 244 37.53 24.25 5.75
C GLU A 244 36.90 24.50 4.37
N ALA A 245 37.73 24.57 3.31
CA ALA A 245 37.22 24.72 1.95
C ALA A 245 36.48 23.47 1.45
N LEU A 246 36.84 22.28 1.97
CA LEU A 246 36.14 21.03 1.68
C LEU A 246 34.75 21.00 2.36
N TYR A 247 34.64 21.56 3.57
CA TYR A 247 33.38 21.72 4.28
C TYR A 247 32.38 22.60 3.52
N ASP A 248 32.82 23.77 3.04
CA ASP A 248 31.99 24.65 2.21
C ASP A 248 31.58 23.97 0.89
N LEU A 249 32.49 23.23 0.27
CA LEU A 249 32.18 22.48 -0.95
C LEU A 249 31.14 21.38 -0.73
N LEU A 250 31.24 20.65 0.39
CA LEU A 250 30.27 19.64 0.80
C LEU A 250 28.87 20.27 1.00
N ARG A 251 28.80 21.40 1.69
CA ARG A 251 27.57 22.17 1.87
C ARG A 251 26.95 22.53 0.51
N ASP A 252 27.76 23.05 -0.40
CA ASP A 252 27.31 23.47 -1.73
C ASP A 252 26.82 22.28 -2.58
N GLU A 253 27.50 21.12 -2.54
CA GLU A 253 27.06 19.93 -3.28
C GLU A 253 25.78 19.30 -2.71
N LEU A 254 25.62 19.32 -1.38
CA LEU A 254 24.36 18.91 -0.74
C LEU A 254 23.22 19.86 -1.12
N GLN A 255 23.46 21.16 -1.14
CA GLN A 255 22.46 22.13 -1.60
C GLN A 255 22.05 21.90 -3.05
N LYS A 256 23.02 21.70 -3.96
CA LYS A 256 22.74 21.38 -5.38
C LYS A 256 21.91 20.12 -5.57
N THR A 257 21.99 19.17 -4.64
CA THR A 257 21.16 17.96 -4.66
C THR A 257 19.70 18.28 -4.32
N LEU A 258 19.45 19.29 -3.49
CA LEU A 258 18.11 19.67 -3.03
C LEU A 258 17.43 20.75 -3.90
N ASP A 259 18.20 21.64 -4.53
CA ASP A 259 17.65 22.76 -5.31
C ASP A 259 16.62 22.33 -6.40
N PRO A 260 16.82 21.24 -7.17
CA PRO A 260 15.87 20.83 -8.20
C PRO A 260 14.50 20.41 -7.65
N VAL A 261 14.47 19.91 -6.40
CA VAL A 261 13.25 19.43 -5.75
C VAL A 261 12.64 20.45 -4.80
N ALA A 262 13.28 21.61 -4.58
CA ALA A 262 12.80 22.68 -3.71
C ALA A 262 11.72 23.55 -4.38
N ILE A 263 10.60 22.92 -4.77
CA ILE A 263 9.50 23.58 -5.49
C ILE A 263 8.28 23.69 -4.56
N PRO A 264 7.90 24.91 -4.12
CA PRO A 264 6.76 25.09 -3.23
C PRO A 264 5.45 24.71 -3.92
N LEU A 265 4.49 24.20 -3.14
CA LEU A 265 3.15 23.91 -3.64
C LEU A 265 2.31 25.20 -3.66
N VAL A 266 1.81 25.57 -4.84
CA VAL A 266 0.87 26.68 -5.00
C VAL A 266 -0.50 26.10 -5.38
N PRO A 267 -1.44 25.97 -4.43
CA PRO A 267 -2.75 25.40 -4.72
C PRO A 267 -3.60 26.42 -5.47
N ASN A 268 -3.56 26.35 -6.80
CA ASN A 268 -4.36 27.19 -7.69
C ASN A 268 -5.00 26.31 -8.76
N ASN A 269 -6.32 26.36 -8.85
CA ASN A 269 -7.10 25.73 -9.91
C ASN A 269 -8.24 26.67 -10.32
N ALA A 270 -8.28 27.06 -11.59
CA ALA A 270 -9.31 27.96 -12.10
C ALA A 270 -10.69 27.28 -12.25
N ASN A 271 -10.73 25.95 -12.37
CA ASN A 271 -11.92 25.19 -12.74
C ASN A 271 -12.62 24.50 -11.54
N GLY A 272 -12.21 24.81 -10.32
CA GLY A 272 -12.75 24.19 -9.11
C GLY A 272 -11.73 24.14 -7.97
N PRO A 273 -11.98 23.32 -6.94
CA PRO A 273 -11.02 23.17 -5.84
C PRO A 273 -9.69 22.61 -6.37
N PHE A 274 -8.58 23.11 -5.82
CA PHE A 274 -7.30 22.42 -5.91
C PHE A 274 -7.35 21.20 -5.00
N VAL A 275 -7.15 20.00 -5.56
CA VAL A 275 -7.36 18.75 -4.83
C VAL A 275 -6.04 18.10 -4.47
N ILE A 276 -5.79 17.96 -3.16
CA ILE A 276 -4.61 17.33 -2.59
C ILE A 276 -5.02 15.95 -2.04
N LEU A 277 -4.51 14.88 -2.64
CA LEU A 277 -4.64 13.52 -2.14
C LEU A 277 -3.43 13.19 -1.28
N MET A 278 -3.64 13.02 0.03
CA MET A 278 -2.58 12.69 0.97
C MET A 278 -2.40 11.18 1.05
N VAL A 279 -1.20 10.69 0.75
CA VAL A 279 -0.86 9.27 0.79
C VAL A 279 0.36 9.01 1.65
N GLY A 280 0.57 7.75 2.04
CA GLY A 280 1.67 7.32 2.90
C GLY A 280 1.23 6.32 3.95
N VAL A 281 2.19 5.73 4.66
CA VAL A 281 1.88 4.65 5.61
C VAL A 281 1.32 5.18 6.93
N ASN A 282 0.83 4.30 7.79
CA ASN A 282 0.33 4.70 9.11
C ASN A 282 1.47 5.24 9.98
N GLY A 283 1.16 6.24 10.82
CA GLY A 283 2.12 6.79 11.77
C GLY A 283 3.12 7.81 11.21
N VAL A 284 3.19 8.01 9.89
CA VAL A 284 4.09 9.02 9.27
C VAL A 284 3.58 10.46 9.37
N GLY A 285 2.50 10.72 10.11
CA GLY A 285 2.00 12.09 10.31
C GLY A 285 1.11 12.65 9.21
N LYS A 286 0.45 11.82 8.37
CA LYS A 286 -0.51 12.28 7.33
C LYS A 286 -1.61 13.19 7.88
N THR A 287 -2.43 12.67 8.81
CA THR A 287 -3.58 13.40 9.38
C THR A 287 -3.14 14.67 10.12
N THR A 288 -1.99 14.62 10.81
CA THR A 288 -1.37 15.81 11.42
C THR A 288 -0.97 16.84 10.36
N THR A 289 -0.32 16.41 9.27
CA THR A 289 0.05 17.28 8.14
C THR A 289 -1.17 17.90 7.49
N ILE A 290 -2.28 17.16 7.34
CA ILE A 290 -3.56 17.68 6.83
C ILE A 290 -4.05 18.84 7.69
N GLY A 291 -4.09 18.66 9.01
CA GLY A 291 -4.53 19.71 9.93
C GLY A 291 -3.69 20.98 9.84
N LYS A 292 -2.37 20.83 9.74
CA LYS A 292 -1.42 21.95 9.58
C LYS A 292 -1.58 22.67 8.23
N LEU A 293 -1.65 21.92 7.12
CA LEU A 293 -1.89 22.47 5.79
C LEU A 293 -3.23 23.21 5.70
N ALA A 294 -4.28 22.64 6.29
CA ALA A 294 -5.60 23.24 6.28
C ALA A 294 -5.58 24.60 6.98
N LYS A 295 -4.93 24.70 8.15
CA LYS A 295 -4.75 25.99 8.84
C LYS A 295 -3.88 26.96 8.05
N GLN A 296 -2.80 26.48 7.44
CA GLN A 296 -1.91 27.31 6.63
C GLN A 296 -2.68 27.94 5.46
N TYR A 297 -3.48 27.17 4.72
CA TYR A 297 -4.26 27.70 3.62
C TYR A 297 -5.40 28.63 4.07
N GLN A 298 -6.06 28.33 5.20
CA GLN A 298 -6.98 29.28 5.82
C GLN A 298 -6.30 30.62 6.18
N SER A 299 -5.09 30.58 6.73
CA SER A 299 -4.33 31.81 7.06
C SER A 299 -3.95 32.63 5.82
N GLN A 300 -3.90 31.99 4.66
CA GLN A 300 -3.70 32.62 3.35
C GLN A 300 -5.02 33.12 2.73
N GLY A 301 -6.14 33.03 3.46
CA GLY A 301 -7.46 33.46 2.99
C GLY A 301 -8.16 32.46 2.06
N LYS A 302 -7.65 31.22 1.92
CA LYS A 302 -8.31 30.19 1.12
C LYS A 302 -9.38 29.45 1.92
N SER A 303 -10.51 29.16 1.28
CA SER A 303 -11.50 28.23 1.80
C SER A 303 -11.01 26.79 1.65
N VAL A 304 -11.17 25.99 2.71
CA VAL A 304 -10.66 24.61 2.78
C VAL A 304 -11.80 23.66 3.12
N MET A 305 -11.77 22.46 2.55
CA MET A 305 -12.62 21.33 2.92
C MET A 305 -11.74 20.08 3.09
N LEU A 306 -12.11 19.21 4.03
CA LEU A 306 -11.40 17.96 4.29
C LEU A 306 -12.27 16.75 3.90
N ALA A 307 -11.64 15.69 3.41
CA ALA A 307 -12.29 14.40 3.17
C ALA A 307 -11.67 13.30 4.02
N ALA A 308 -12.48 12.61 4.80
CA ALA A 308 -12.05 11.54 5.70
C ALA A 308 -12.01 10.18 4.97
N GLY A 309 -11.01 10.00 4.11
CA GLY A 309 -10.85 8.77 3.31
C GLY A 309 -10.13 7.61 4.01
N ASP A 310 -9.61 7.76 5.23
CA ASP A 310 -9.18 6.61 6.07
C ASP A 310 -10.39 5.98 6.77
N THR A 311 -11.32 5.43 5.98
CA THR A 311 -12.62 4.94 6.46
C THR A 311 -12.51 3.69 7.35
N PHE A 312 -11.41 2.95 7.27
CA PHE A 312 -11.16 1.75 8.07
C PHE A 312 -10.78 2.05 9.52
N ARG A 313 -10.33 3.27 9.82
CA ARG A 313 -9.91 3.67 11.17
C ARG A 313 -10.88 4.72 11.70
N ALA A 314 -11.84 4.29 12.51
CA ALA A 314 -12.79 5.19 13.17
C ALA A 314 -12.09 6.37 13.86
N ALA A 315 -11.00 6.10 14.59
CA ALA A 315 -10.20 7.13 15.25
C ALA A 315 -9.53 8.12 14.28
N ALA A 316 -9.20 7.72 13.05
CA ALA A 316 -8.63 8.63 12.05
C ALA A 316 -9.69 9.59 11.51
N VAL A 317 -10.90 9.08 11.26
CA VAL A 317 -12.06 9.91 10.87
C VAL A 317 -12.38 10.91 11.99
N GLU A 318 -12.48 10.43 13.24
CA GLU A 318 -12.74 11.27 14.41
C GLU A 318 -11.64 12.33 14.61
N GLN A 319 -10.36 11.93 14.51
CA GLN A 319 -9.24 12.86 14.61
C GLN A 319 -9.33 13.97 13.55
N LEU A 320 -9.66 13.62 12.31
CA LEU A 320 -9.82 14.60 11.24
C LEU A 320 -11.03 15.51 11.48
N GLN A 321 -12.13 14.98 12.01
CA GLN A 321 -13.32 15.74 12.39
C GLN A 321 -13.01 16.74 13.53
N VAL A 322 -12.25 16.33 14.54
CA VAL A 322 -11.78 17.22 15.62
C VAL A 322 -10.91 18.34 15.05
N TRP A 323 -10.00 18.03 14.13
CA TRP A 323 -9.22 19.04 13.41
C TRP A 323 -10.10 20.02 12.63
N GLY A 324 -11.12 19.52 11.95
CA GLY A 324 -12.09 20.32 11.24
C GLY A 324 -12.88 21.24 12.18
N GLN A 325 -13.46 20.69 13.24
CA GLN A 325 -14.23 21.44 14.23
C GLN A 325 -13.39 22.52 14.91
N ARG A 326 -12.15 22.21 15.29
CA ARG A 326 -11.23 23.17 15.93
C ARG A 326 -10.87 24.37 15.04
N ASN A 327 -10.93 24.20 13.72
CA ASN A 327 -10.56 25.23 12.75
C ASN A 327 -11.73 25.74 11.89
N ASP A 328 -12.97 25.39 12.25
CA ASP A 328 -14.17 25.73 11.48
C ASP A 328 -14.07 25.31 10.00
N ILE A 329 -13.61 24.07 9.77
CA ILE A 329 -13.47 23.46 8.44
C ILE A 329 -14.47 22.32 8.30
N THR A 330 -15.22 22.32 7.20
CA THR A 330 -16.11 21.20 6.88
C THR A 330 -15.30 19.94 6.60
N VAL A 331 -15.65 18.85 7.28
CA VAL A 331 -15.12 17.51 7.01
C VAL A 331 -16.22 16.64 6.41
N VAL A 332 -15.97 16.09 5.23
CA VAL A 332 -16.85 15.10 4.60
C VAL A 332 -16.39 13.72 5.02
N ALA A 333 -17.30 12.99 5.68
CA ALA A 333 -17.06 11.65 6.20
C ALA A 333 -18.32 10.79 6.02
N GLN A 334 -18.13 9.47 5.95
CA GLN A 334 -19.20 8.48 5.98
C GLN A 334 -18.99 7.53 7.18
N HIS A 335 -19.78 6.47 7.29
CA HIS A 335 -19.65 5.47 8.35
C HIS A 335 -18.33 4.69 8.26
N THR A 336 -17.84 4.18 9.38
CA THR A 336 -16.62 3.34 9.43
C THR A 336 -16.76 2.13 8.51
N GLY A 337 -15.73 1.87 7.70
CA GLY A 337 -15.72 0.81 6.69
C GLY A 337 -16.38 1.18 5.36
N ALA A 338 -16.83 2.43 5.19
CA ALA A 338 -17.30 2.93 3.90
C ALA A 338 -16.22 2.87 2.81
N ASP A 339 -16.62 2.87 1.55
CA ASP A 339 -15.69 2.92 0.43
C ASP A 339 -15.00 4.29 0.33
N SER A 340 -13.68 4.32 0.53
CA SER A 340 -12.85 5.53 0.50
C SER A 340 -13.04 6.35 -0.78
N ALA A 341 -13.14 5.68 -1.92
CA ALA A 341 -13.36 6.34 -3.20
C ALA A 341 -14.73 7.05 -3.28
N SER A 342 -15.76 6.50 -2.63
CA SER A 342 -17.08 7.11 -2.54
C SER A 342 -17.08 8.34 -1.63
N VAL A 343 -16.39 8.29 -0.48
CA VAL A 343 -16.20 9.46 0.40
C VAL A 343 -15.53 10.61 -0.35
N LEU A 344 -14.46 10.33 -1.08
CA LEU A 344 -13.71 11.35 -1.82
C LEU A 344 -14.48 11.90 -3.02
N PHE A 345 -15.32 11.08 -3.66
CA PHE A 345 -16.24 11.53 -4.70
C PHE A 345 -17.25 12.55 -4.16
N ASP A 346 -17.90 12.22 -3.03
CA ASP A 346 -18.86 13.11 -2.38
C ASP A 346 -18.20 14.41 -1.92
N ALA A 347 -16.98 14.31 -1.39
CA ALA A 347 -16.21 15.48 -0.95
C ALA A 347 -15.86 16.41 -2.11
N LEU A 348 -15.43 15.85 -3.25
CA LEU A 348 -15.14 16.64 -4.44
C LEU A 348 -16.40 17.30 -5.02
N GLN A 349 -17.53 16.59 -5.06
CA GLN A 349 -18.81 17.17 -5.44
C GLN A 349 -19.22 18.32 -4.51
N ALA A 350 -19.12 18.11 -3.19
CA ALA A 350 -19.45 19.13 -2.20
C ALA A 350 -18.53 20.35 -2.30
N ALA A 351 -17.23 20.15 -2.49
CA ALA A 351 -16.26 21.22 -2.67
C ALA A 351 -16.53 22.04 -3.94
N LYS A 352 -16.85 21.40 -5.07
CA LYS A 352 -17.26 22.08 -6.31
C LYS A 352 -18.54 22.89 -6.12
N ALA A 353 -19.57 22.29 -5.52
CA ALA A 353 -20.85 22.96 -5.29
C ALA A 353 -20.73 24.18 -4.36
N ARG A 354 -19.86 24.11 -3.36
CA ARG A 354 -19.59 25.20 -2.40
C ARG A 354 -18.50 26.17 -2.86
N LYS A 355 -17.89 25.95 -4.04
CA LYS A 355 -16.80 26.75 -4.59
C LYS A 355 -15.62 26.91 -3.61
N VAL A 356 -15.24 25.80 -2.99
CA VAL A 356 -14.09 25.75 -2.08
C VAL A 356 -12.79 25.82 -2.89
N ASP A 357 -11.79 26.53 -2.37
CA ASP A 357 -10.50 26.72 -3.04
C ASP A 357 -9.61 25.48 -2.95
N VAL A 358 -9.58 24.79 -1.80
CA VAL A 358 -8.73 23.61 -1.58
C VAL A 358 -9.51 22.47 -0.92
N LEU A 359 -9.43 21.28 -1.53
CA LEU A 359 -9.89 20.02 -0.94
C LEU A 359 -8.68 19.17 -0.56
N ILE A 360 -8.54 18.81 0.73
CA ILE A 360 -7.49 17.91 1.21
C ILE A 360 -8.13 16.59 1.62
N ALA A 361 -7.74 15.50 0.96
CA ALA A 361 -8.28 14.17 1.21
C ALA A 361 -7.28 13.28 1.94
N ASP A 362 -7.68 12.77 3.11
CA ASP A 362 -6.94 11.73 3.83
C ASP A 362 -7.17 10.36 3.18
N THR A 363 -6.23 9.43 3.35
CA THR A 363 -6.36 8.05 2.87
C THR A 363 -5.83 7.05 3.89
N ALA A 364 -6.25 5.80 3.74
CA ALA A 364 -5.65 4.69 4.49
C ALA A 364 -4.12 4.60 4.24
N GLY A 365 -3.39 4.05 5.23
CA GLY A 365 -1.93 3.85 5.17
C GLY A 365 -1.44 2.47 5.59
N ARG A 366 -2.28 1.43 5.51
CA ARG A 366 -1.99 0.07 5.97
C ARG A 366 -1.03 -0.67 5.01
N LEU A 367 0.28 -0.43 5.11
CA LEU A 367 1.28 -0.98 4.19
C LEU A 367 1.46 -2.51 4.28
N GLN A 368 1.06 -3.17 5.37
CA GLN A 368 1.22 -4.63 5.54
C GLN A 368 0.49 -5.44 4.45
N ASN A 369 -0.53 -4.86 3.80
CA ASN A 369 -1.18 -5.44 2.63
C ASN A 369 -1.00 -4.50 1.41
N LYS A 370 0.26 -4.39 0.95
CA LYS A 370 0.70 -3.45 -0.10
C LYS A 370 -0.21 -3.49 -1.33
N ALA A 371 -0.53 -4.67 -1.84
CA ALA A 371 -1.31 -4.82 -3.06
C ALA A 371 -2.73 -4.23 -2.91
N HIS A 372 -3.42 -4.55 -1.83
CA HIS A 372 -4.77 -4.03 -1.58
C HIS A 372 -4.77 -2.51 -1.42
N LEU A 373 -3.82 -1.96 -0.65
CA LEU A 373 -3.70 -0.51 -0.45
C LEU A 373 -3.47 0.21 -1.78
N MET A 374 -2.57 -0.29 -2.63
CA MET A 374 -2.28 0.34 -3.92
C MET A 374 -3.48 0.30 -4.87
N GLU A 375 -4.23 -0.81 -4.92
CA GLU A 375 -5.45 -0.88 -5.74
C GLU A 375 -6.57 0.04 -5.23
N GLU A 376 -6.69 0.19 -3.90
CA GLU A 376 -7.61 1.15 -3.30
C GLU A 376 -7.27 2.60 -3.70
N LEU A 377 -6.00 2.98 -3.64
CA LEU A 377 -5.56 4.33 -4.02
C LEU A 377 -5.72 4.58 -5.53
N LYS A 378 -5.42 3.59 -6.39
CA LYS A 378 -5.72 3.67 -7.83
C LYS A 378 -7.21 3.84 -8.09
N LYS A 379 -8.07 3.12 -7.35
CA LYS A 379 -9.53 3.27 -7.44
C LYS A 379 -9.95 4.68 -7.07
N VAL A 380 -9.42 5.24 -5.99
CA VAL A 380 -9.68 6.63 -5.55
C VAL A 380 -9.34 7.61 -6.66
N VAL A 381 -8.12 7.58 -7.20
CA VAL A 381 -7.68 8.48 -8.29
C VAL A 381 -8.61 8.34 -9.51
N ARG A 382 -8.93 7.12 -9.92
CA ARG A 382 -9.84 6.86 -11.05
C ARG A 382 -11.25 7.43 -10.81
N VAL A 383 -11.77 7.36 -9.60
CA VAL A 383 -13.10 7.89 -9.26
C VAL A 383 -13.09 9.42 -9.26
N MET A 384 -12.04 10.05 -8.71
CA MET A 384 -11.90 11.52 -8.75
C MET A 384 -11.82 12.05 -10.18
N LYS A 385 -11.09 11.34 -11.07
CA LYS A 385 -10.98 11.67 -12.50
C LYS A 385 -12.30 11.68 -13.27
N LYS A 386 -13.35 11.03 -12.76
CA LYS A 386 -14.70 11.09 -13.36
C LYS A 386 -15.35 12.46 -13.20
N LEU A 387 -15.03 13.18 -12.12
CA LEU A 387 -15.57 14.50 -11.84
C LEU A 387 -14.67 15.62 -12.35
N ASP A 388 -13.37 15.38 -12.37
CA ASP A 388 -12.36 16.31 -12.81
C ASP A 388 -11.16 15.55 -13.40
N PRO A 389 -10.94 15.58 -14.72
CA PRO A 389 -9.84 14.86 -15.35
C PRO A 389 -8.44 15.19 -14.78
N GLU A 390 -8.27 16.41 -14.25
CA GLU A 390 -7.01 16.90 -13.66
C GLU A 390 -6.87 16.54 -12.16
N ALA A 391 -7.92 15.99 -11.52
CA ALA A 391 -7.86 15.59 -10.12
C ALA A 391 -7.25 14.18 -9.92
N PRO A 392 -6.51 13.95 -8.82
CA PRO A 392 -5.99 14.95 -7.89
C PRO A 392 -4.89 15.81 -8.53
N HIS A 393 -4.86 17.09 -8.17
CA HIS A 393 -3.88 18.06 -8.68
C HIS A 393 -2.52 17.89 -7.99
N GLU A 394 -2.54 17.40 -6.75
CA GLU A 394 -1.35 16.99 -6.02
C GLU A 394 -1.61 15.62 -5.37
N VAL A 395 -0.74 14.65 -5.64
CA VAL A 395 -0.61 13.41 -4.86
C VAL A 395 0.57 13.61 -3.92
N MET A 396 0.26 13.96 -2.67
CA MET A 396 1.24 14.31 -1.64
C MET A 396 1.58 13.06 -0.82
N LEU A 397 2.79 12.53 -1.00
CA LEU A 397 3.29 11.44 -0.16
C LEU A 397 3.94 12.00 1.10
N THR A 398 3.44 11.58 2.27
CA THR A 398 4.07 11.88 3.55
C THR A 398 5.01 10.74 3.96
N LEU A 399 6.25 11.09 4.26
CA LEU A 399 7.30 10.17 4.71
C LEU A 399 7.79 10.56 6.10
N ASP A 400 8.27 9.58 6.85
CA ASP A 400 8.84 9.77 8.19
C ASP A 400 10.37 9.75 8.10
N ALA A 401 11.01 10.88 8.43
CA ALA A 401 12.46 11.02 8.37
C ALA A 401 13.20 10.05 9.30
N SER A 402 12.56 9.56 10.37
CA SER A 402 13.17 8.59 11.29
C SER A 402 13.34 7.19 10.68
N THR A 403 12.65 6.90 9.58
CA THR A 403 12.62 5.56 8.99
C THR A 403 13.76 5.27 8.02
N GLY A 404 14.60 6.26 7.70
CA GLY A 404 15.79 6.11 6.85
C GLY A 404 15.45 5.47 5.50
N GLN A 405 16.19 4.43 5.11
CA GLN A 405 16.02 3.72 3.82
C GLN A 405 14.60 3.18 3.57
N ASN A 406 13.79 2.93 4.62
CA ASN A 406 12.40 2.52 4.44
C ASN A 406 11.58 3.60 3.72
N ALA A 407 11.87 4.89 3.96
CA ALA A 407 11.19 5.99 3.28
C ALA A 407 11.43 5.95 1.75
N ILE A 408 12.64 5.60 1.32
CA ILE A 408 12.99 5.44 -0.11
C ILE A 408 12.16 4.31 -0.73
N SER A 409 12.09 3.15 -0.07
CA SER A 409 11.31 2.01 -0.56
C SER A 409 9.81 2.34 -0.66
N GLN A 410 9.29 3.15 0.26
CA GLN A 410 7.90 3.62 0.23
C GLN A 410 7.68 4.62 -0.91
N ALA A 411 8.58 5.58 -1.09
CA ALA A 411 8.51 6.55 -2.18
C ALA A 411 8.41 5.85 -3.54
N GLN A 412 9.24 4.84 -3.79
CA GLN A 412 9.16 4.03 -5.01
C GLN A 412 7.79 3.36 -5.17
N LEU A 413 7.30 2.67 -4.13
CA LEU A 413 6.03 1.94 -4.19
C LEU A 413 4.84 2.85 -4.49
N PHE A 414 4.74 4.00 -3.81
CA PHE A 414 3.65 4.94 -4.02
C PHE A 414 3.77 5.65 -5.38
N GLN A 415 5.00 5.98 -5.81
CA GLN A 415 5.24 6.56 -7.13
C GLN A 415 4.73 5.64 -8.24
N GLU A 416 5.08 4.35 -8.17
CA GLU A 416 4.64 3.35 -9.16
C GLU A 416 3.12 3.14 -9.15
N ALA A 417 2.49 3.22 -7.97
CA ALA A 417 1.07 2.92 -7.84
C ALA A 417 0.15 4.05 -8.26
N VAL A 418 0.45 5.30 -7.87
CA VAL A 418 -0.46 6.44 -8.03
C VAL A 418 0.17 7.69 -8.64
N GLY A 419 1.47 7.71 -8.90
CA GLY A 419 2.18 8.86 -9.44
C GLY A 419 2.22 10.01 -8.43
N VAL A 420 3.18 9.97 -7.50
CA VAL A 420 3.39 11.01 -6.50
C VAL A 420 3.92 12.27 -7.18
N THR A 421 3.35 13.42 -6.84
CA THR A 421 3.72 14.73 -7.42
C THR A 421 4.39 15.67 -6.43
N GLY A 422 4.31 15.34 -5.13
CA GLY A 422 4.99 16.07 -4.08
C GLY A 422 5.23 15.24 -2.83
N LEU A 423 6.25 15.64 -2.07
CA LEU A 423 6.66 15.00 -0.84
C LEU A 423 6.48 15.94 0.36
N THR A 424 6.03 15.36 1.47
CA THR A 424 6.17 15.95 2.80
C THR A 424 7.06 15.05 3.65
N ILE A 425 8.17 15.59 4.17
CA ILE A 425 9.06 14.85 5.08
C ILE A 425 8.75 15.29 6.52
N SER A 426 8.22 14.39 7.32
CA SER A 426 7.81 14.66 8.71
C SER A 426 8.86 14.17 9.73
N LYS A 427 8.69 14.60 10.98
CA LYS A 427 9.44 14.15 12.16
C LYS A 427 10.96 14.34 12.06
N LEU A 428 11.41 15.38 11.39
CA LEU A 428 12.83 15.72 11.31
C LEU A 428 13.41 16.05 12.69
N ASP A 429 12.58 16.57 13.60
CA ASP A 429 12.91 16.88 15.00
C ASP A 429 13.18 15.64 15.86
N GLY A 430 12.61 14.50 15.48
CA GLY A 430 12.76 13.25 16.24
C GLY A 430 14.05 12.49 15.96
N THR A 431 14.82 12.84 14.92
CA THR A 431 15.82 11.93 14.34
C THR A 431 17.18 12.56 14.03
N ALA A 432 18.23 11.76 14.17
CA ALA A 432 19.58 12.06 13.69
C ALA A 432 19.84 11.56 12.26
N LYS A 433 18.83 10.92 11.66
CA LYS A 433 18.86 10.27 10.34
C LYS A 433 18.22 11.12 9.24
N GLY A 434 18.28 12.46 9.39
CA GLY A 434 17.67 13.38 8.42
C GLY A 434 18.36 13.40 7.06
N GLY A 435 19.47 12.69 6.86
CA GLY A 435 20.15 12.57 5.57
C GLY A 435 19.31 11.87 4.49
N VAL A 436 18.26 11.15 4.87
CA VAL A 436 17.33 10.49 3.93
C VAL A 436 16.69 11.48 2.93
N VAL A 437 16.57 12.76 3.30
CA VAL A 437 16.07 13.82 2.42
C VAL A 437 16.91 13.93 1.15
N PHE A 438 18.24 13.82 1.26
CA PHE A 438 19.15 13.88 0.12
C PHE A 438 18.99 12.66 -0.78
N ALA A 439 18.87 11.46 -0.18
CA ALA A 439 18.67 10.22 -0.91
C ALA A 439 17.39 10.24 -1.76
N ILE A 440 16.31 10.75 -1.17
CA ILE A 440 15.00 10.84 -1.84
C ILE A 440 15.04 11.89 -2.96
N ALA A 441 15.59 13.07 -2.68
CA ALA A 441 15.71 14.15 -3.66
C ALA A 441 16.44 13.69 -4.92
N ASP A 442 17.57 13.03 -4.72
CA ASP A 442 18.45 12.54 -5.76
C ASP A 442 17.84 11.40 -6.59
N LYS A 443 17.18 10.44 -5.93
CA LYS A 443 16.66 9.25 -6.61
C LYS A 443 15.38 9.50 -7.38
N PHE A 444 14.46 10.30 -6.84
CA PHE A 444 13.10 10.40 -7.38
C PHE A 444 12.86 11.68 -8.17
N ASN A 445 13.62 12.75 -7.90
CA ASN A 445 13.39 14.08 -8.47
C ASN A 445 11.92 14.55 -8.33
N ILE A 446 11.25 14.12 -7.25
CA ILE A 446 9.90 14.56 -6.90
C ILE A 446 10.04 15.78 -6.00
N PRO A 447 9.30 16.87 -6.25
CA PRO A 447 9.33 18.06 -5.41
C PRO A 447 9.08 17.77 -3.92
N ILE A 448 9.99 18.24 -3.07
CA ILE A 448 9.75 18.31 -1.63
C ILE A 448 9.01 19.62 -1.39
N ARG A 449 7.74 19.50 -1.01
CA ARG A 449 6.85 20.64 -0.78
C ARG A 449 6.98 21.17 0.63
N TYR A 450 7.03 20.24 1.59
CA TYR A 450 6.97 20.55 3.01
C TYR A 450 7.91 19.69 3.84
N ILE A 451 8.35 20.26 4.96
CA ILE A 451 9.06 19.58 6.03
C ILE A 451 8.36 19.81 7.37
N GLY A 452 8.23 18.76 8.17
CA GLY A 452 7.69 18.79 9.52
C GLY A 452 8.81 18.68 10.55
N VAL A 453 8.93 19.70 11.41
CA VAL A 453 10.01 19.86 12.39
C VAL A 453 9.49 19.98 13.83
N GLY A 454 8.31 19.40 14.09
CA GLY A 454 7.66 19.41 15.40
C GLY A 454 6.16 19.14 15.32
N GLU A 455 5.49 19.18 16.46
CA GLU A 455 4.06 18.86 16.60
C GLU A 455 3.14 20.09 16.49
N GLN A 456 3.66 21.30 16.71
CA GLN A 456 2.86 22.52 16.68
C GLN A 456 2.39 22.85 15.26
N ILE A 457 1.34 23.67 15.18
CA ILE A 457 0.70 23.99 13.89
C ILE A 457 1.65 24.71 12.92
N ASP A 458 2.54 25.53 13.47
CA ASP A 458 3.55 26.29 12.73
C ASP A 458 4.81 25.47 12.39
N ASP A 459 4.89 24.22 12.85
CA ASP A 459 6.06 23.36 12.65
C ASP A 459 6.03 22.60 11.31
N LEU A 460 5.00 22.83 10.47
CA LEU A 460 5.02 22.45 9.06
C LEU A 460 5.51 23.63 8.22
N ARG A 461 6.66 23.48 7.59
CA ARG A 461 7.29 24.54 6.80
C ARG A 461 7.31 24.17 5.33
N THR A 462 7.10 25.17 4.47
CA THR A 462 7.42 25.03 3.04
C THR A 462 8.91 24.79 2.92
N PHE A 463 9.28 23.79 2.12
CA PHE A 463 10.67 23.40 1.98
C PHE A 463 11.46 24.45 1.20
N ASN A 464 12.62 24.82 1.75
CA ASN A 464 13.59 25.71 1.13
C ASN A 464 14.97 25.08 1.30
N SER A 465 15.62 24.73 0.17
CA SER A 465 16.91 24.04 0.17
C SER A 465 17.97 24.82 0.92
N LYS A 466 18.07 26.14 0.68
CA LYS A 466 19.05 27.01 1.33
C LYS A 466 18.83 27.07 2.83
N GLU A 467 17.61 27.37 3.31
CA GLU A 467 17.35 27.44 4.75
C GLU A 467 17.57 26.09 5.44
N PHE A 468 17.25 24.98 4.77
CA PHE A 468 17.47 23.64 5.29
C PHE A 468 18.96 23.33 5.44
N ILE A 469 19.75 23.62 4.40
CA ILE A 469 21.21 23.47 4.43
C ILE A 469 21.84 24.41 5.46
N ASP A 470 21.46 25.68 5.47
CA ASP A 470 21.94 26.64 6.45
C ASP A 470 21.65 26.13 7.87
N ALA A 471 20.42 25.68 8.14
CA ALA A 471 20.07 25.14 9.46
C ALA A 471 20.86 23.88 9.83
N LEU A 472 21.15 22.98 8.88
CA LEU A 472 22.00 21.80 9.12
C LEU A 472 23.44 22.18 9.44
N PHE A 473 23.98 23.21 8.80
CA PHE A 473 25.39 23.61 8.89
C PHE A 473 25.63 24.79 9.86
N THR A 474 24.58 25.34 10.48
CA THR A 474 24.70 26.47 11.41
C THR A 474 25.27 26.02 12.75
N GLN A 475 26.45 26.54 13.10
CA GLN A 475 27.08 26.33 14.40
C GLN A 475 26.18 26.79 15.56
N GLU A 476 26.14 26.03 16.66
CA GLU A 476 25.97 26.67 17.95
C GLU A 476 27.25 27.47 18.22
N LYS A 477 27.17 28.80 18.14
CA LYS A 477 28.01 29.59 19.04
C LYS A 477 27.51 29.23 20.43
N ALA A 478 28.25 28.38 21.13
CA ALA A 478 28.20 28.40 22.57
C ALA A 478 28.64 29.81 22.96
N ASP A 479 27.68 30.65 23.36
CA ASP A 479 27.96 31.93 23.98
C ASP A 479 28.76 31.61 25.26
N ASN A 480 30.07 31.80 25.18
CA ASN A 480 31.01 31.72 26.30
C ASN A 480 31.13 33.08 26.97
#